data_AF-A0A5M4DDT2-F1
#
_entry.id   AF-A0A5M4DDT2-F1
#
_cell.length_a   1.000
_cell.length_b   1.000
_cell.length_c   1.000
_cell.angle_alpha   90.00
_cell.angle_beta   90.00
_cell.angle_gamma   90.00
#
_symmetry.space_group_name_H-M   'P 1'
#
loop_
_entity.id
_entity.type
_entity.pdbx_description
1 polymer ?
#
loop_
_entity_poly.entity_id
_entity_poly.type
_entity_poly.pdbx_seq_one_letter_code
_entity_poly.pdbx_strand_id
1 'polypeptide(L)'
;MAGVEYPPSKGDTPPQATRLSPQQYSEYLRAIELTAGMVSDRNAQAYARRQGLNVLDLTWEDTGRYKNSSVGPNISDMTIQVAVKEPRSGQTRISLMPVIRYPNFSDLTCDLDPRAFTLLVGNEHGRPLRRISLYDFLVQPDRYLTRPNSWPAKHTLVAPRDYRVLVSAQACFLPVPRSGIATFNPVVFNYQSVKGDPAVLTILATREGTSTTVIDNHRDAFDTGWNWGQRLFFNDKGMRASLTGQRLSDVGPSAERGTAGPWAPDMVLLIQVPLKQKSPGRAPMPLMEAASAGAMEFKSRSSDVERAVIGHGEWEGPFIEMDDLPVERDPRFPIRVTVQFYKATSNGVVSESDIRQIKSDIDRVYRTSDSVGSLVTGGSTGRITEYDGVKVMPRDWWEMFWARYELDTGVTRDEALRRLITLLGKEYWKRPVCELYVRDLLRQAPKP
;
A
#
# COMPACT_ATOMS: atom_id res chain seq x y z
N MET A 1 -34.22 9.20 -10.96
CA MET A 1 -34.33 8.39 -12.18
C MET A 1 -33.42 7.19 -12.04
N ALA A 2 -33.92 6.02 -12.43
CA ALA A 2 -33.38 4.69 -12.14
C ALA A 2 -31.88 4.55 -12.41
N GLY A 3 -31.18 3.90 -11.48
CA GLY A 3 -29.80 3.47 -11.64
C GLY A 3 -29.73 2.50 -12.81
N VAL A 4 -28.92 2.84 -13.80
CA VAL A 4 -28.61 1.91 -14.88
C VAL A 4 -27.65 0.88 -14.30
N GLU A 5 -28.19 -0.22 -13.79
CA GLU A 5 -27.43 -1.47 -13.71
C GLU A 5 -27.10 -1.84 -15.16
N TYR A 6 -25.84 -1.73 -15.54
CA TYR A 6 -25.33 -2.43 -16.71
C TYR A 6 -25.01 -3.85 -16.23
N PRO A 7 -25.87 -4.86 -16.43
CA PRO A 7 -25.43 -6.23 -16.27
C PRO A 7 -24.30 -6.45 -17.28
N PRO A 8 -23.17 -7.01 -16.84
CA PRO A 8 -22.08 -7.38 -17.72
C PRO A 8 -22.51 -8.20 -18.93
N SER A 9 -21.96 -7.88 -20.10
CA SER A 9 -22.13 -8.74 -21.27
C SER A 9 -21.36 -10.06 -21.07
N LYS A 10 -21.88 -11.17 -21.60
CA LYS A 10 -21.28 -12.52 -21.45
C LYS A 10 -19.85 -12.68 -22.02
N GLY A 11 -19.26 -11.64 -22.61
CA GLY A 11 -17.89 -11.62 -23.13
C GLY A 11 -16.90 -10.79 -22.32
N ASP A 12 -17.35 -10.12 -21.25
CA ASP A 12 -16.55 -9.21 -20.42
C ASP A 12 -15.97 -9.87 -19.15
N THR A 13 -16.02 -11.21 -19.03
CA THR A 13 -15.54 -11.88 -17.82
C THR A 13 -14.02 -11.70 -17.71
N PRO A 14 -13.51 -11.09 -16.62
CA PRO A 14 -12.08 -10.94 -16.42
C PRO A 14 -11.35 -12.30 -16.36
N PRO A 15 -10.01 -12.32 -16.41
CA PRO A 15 -9.26 -13.56 -16.32
C PRO A 15 -9.53 -14.30 -15.01
N GLN A 16 -9.99 -15.55 -15.10
CA GLN A 16 -10.25 -16.37 -13.94
C GLN A 16 -8.96 -16.91 -13.34
N ALA A 17 -8.75 -16.67 -12.04
CA ALA A 17 -7.66 -17.31 -11.31
C ALA A 17 -7.82 -18.84 -11.40
N THR A 18 -6.82 -19.51 -11.96
CA THR A 18 -6.87 -20.96 -12.17
C THR A 18 -6.94 -21.67 -10.82
N ARG A 19 -7.86 -22.64 -10.66
CA ARG A 19 -7.88 -23.50 -9.46
C ARG A 19 -6.56 -24.25 -9.38
N LEU A 20 -5.79 -23.98 -8.32
CA LEU A 20 -4.52 -24.65 -8.08
C LEU A 20 -4.75 -26.11 -7.66
N SER A 21 -3.98 -27.03 -8.24
CA SER A 21 -3.87 -28.39 -7.69
C SER A 21 -3.27 -28.34 -6.27
N PRO A 22 -3.45 -29.39 -5.44
CA PRO A 22 -2.87 -29.41 -4.08
C PRO A 22 -1.34 -29.18 -4.05
N GLN A 23 -0.63 -29.68 -5.07
CA GLN A 23 0.81 -29.45 -5.21
C GLN A 23 1.12 -27.99 -5.54
N GLN A 24 0.45 -27.42 -6.56
CA GLN A 24 0.63 -26.03 -6.95
C GLN A 24 0.25 -25.06 -5.82
N TYR A 25 -0.78 -25.38 -5.05
CA TYR A 25 -1.14 -24.63 -3.85
C TYR A 25 -0.02 -24.65 -2.82
N SER A 26 0.57 -25.82 -2.54
CA SER A 26 1.66 -25.96 -1.57
C SER A 26 2.92 -25.20 -2.01
N GLU A 27 3.25 -25.25 -3.30
CA GLU A 27 4.37 -24.50 -3.88
C GLU A 27 4.12 -22.98 -3.83
N TYR A 28 2.90 -22.55 -4.16
CA TYR A 28 2.55 -21.13 -4.13
C TYR A 28 2.51 -20.58 -2.71
N LEU A 29 1.91 -21.31 -1.77
CA LEU A 29 1.91 -20.96 -0.36
C LEU A 29 3.35 -20.81 0.16
N ARG A 30 4.24 -21.73 -0.22
CA ARG A 30 5.66 -21.60 0.11
C ARG A 30 6.26 -20.32 -0.50
N ALA A 31 5.99 -19.99 -1.76
CA ALA A 31 6.47 -18.75 -2.37
C ALA A 31 6.00 -17.50 -1.61
N ILE A 32 4.73 -17.49 -1.15
CA ILE A 32 4.16 -16.43 -0.33
C ILE A 32 4.91 -16.31 1.00
N GLU A 33 5.08 -17.42 1.72
CA GLU A 33 5.79 -17.44 3.02
C GLU A 33 7.24 -16.99 2.90
N LEU A 34 7.93 -17.40 1.83
CA LEU A 34 9.31 -17.00 1.54
C LEU A 34 9.42 -15.52 1.20
N THR A 35 8.46 -15.00 0.42
CA THR A 35 8.43 -13.59 0.04
C THR A 35 8.12 -12.71 1.26
N ALA A 36 7.13 -13.09 2.07
CA ALA A 36 6.83 -12.44 3.34
C ALA A 36 8.06 -12.44 4.27
N GLY A 37 8.80 -13.56 4.33
CA GLY A 37 10.01 -13.71 5.14
C GLY A 37 11.23 -12.89 4.70
N MET A 38 11.22 -12.21 3.55
CA MET A 38 12.39 -11.45 3.07
C MET A 38 12.80 -10.33 4.02
N VAL A 39 11.87 -9.73 4.76
CA VAL A 39 12.15 -8.70 5.77
C VAL A 39 13.09 -9.22 6.87
N SER A 40 13.11 -10.52 7.10
CA SER A 40 13.99 -11.19 8.05
C SER A 40 15.12 -12.00 7.40
N ASP A 41 15.23 -12.00 6.07
CA ASP A 41 16.31 -12.68 5.36
C ASP A 41 17.61 -11.85 5.45
N ARG A 42 18.67 -12.47 5.97
CA ARG A 42 19.97 -11.79 6.19
C ARG A 42 20.60 -11.31 4.89
N ASN A 43 20.44 -12.06 3.79
CA ASN A 43 21.04 -11.71 2.51
C ASN A 43 20.24 -10.57 1.86
N ALA A 44 18.90 -10.67 1.82
CA ALA A 44 18.03 -9.62 1.31
C ALA A 44 18.28 -8.29 2.03
N GLN A 45 18.35 -8.32 3.37
CA GLN A 45 18.68 -7.13 4.17
C GLN A 45 20.10 -6.62 3.90
N ALA A 46 21.10 -7.50 3.80
CA ALA A 46 22.47 -7.08 3.49
C ALA A 46 22.58 -6.45 2.10
N TYR A 47 21.92 -7.02 1.10
CA TYR A 47 21.91 -6.49 -0.27
C TYR A 47 21.19 -5.13 -0.34
N ALA A 48 20.03 -5.00 0.31
CA ALA A 48 19.30 -3.74 0.40
C ALA A 48 20.14 -2.64 1.07
N ARG A 49 20.75 -2.93 2.24
CA ARG A 49 21.56 -1.96 2.98
C ARG A 49 22.77 -1.49 2.21
N ARG A 50 23.43 -2.35 1.43
CA ARG A 50 24.54 -1.95 0.55
C ARG A 50 24.13 -0.94 -0.52
N GLN A 51 22.84 -0.92 -0.89
CA GLN A 51 22.27 0.07 -1.81
C GLN A 51 21.60 1.25 -1.09
N GLY A 52 21.72 1.35 0.24
CA GLY A 52 21.06 2.39 1.04
C GLY A 52 19.54 2.22 1.15
N LEU A 53 19.03 1.01 0.90
CA LEU A 53 17.61 0.65 1.01
C LEU A 53 17.39 -0.29 2.20
N ASN A 54 16.13 -0.43 2.61
CA ASN A 54 15.66 -1.43 3.57
C ASN A 54 14.52 -2.24 2.96
N VAL A 55 14.43 -3.51 3.35
CA VAL A 55 13.21 -4.33 3.21
C VAL A 55 12.40 -4.17 4.50
N LEU A 56 11.12 -3.80 4.38
CA LEU A 56 10.28 -3.29 5.47
C LEU A 56 8.83 -3.77 5.33
N ASP A 57 8.17 -4.01 6.46
CA ASP A 57 6.71 -4.24 6.51
C ASP A 57 5.90 -2.99 6.90
N LEU A 58 6.58 -1.98 7.47
CA LEU A 58 6.01 -0.71 7.90
C LEU A 58 6.67 0.42 7.12
N THR A 59 5.87 1.30 6.50
CA THR A 59 6.34 2.23 5.47
C THR A 59 6.09 3.70 5.77
N TRP A 60 5.25 4.02 6.78
CA TRP A 60 4.92 5.38 7.23
C TRP A 60 4.92 6.41 6.09
N GLU A 61 4.09 6.16 5.08
CA GLU A 61 3.85 7.03 3.94
C GLU A 61 3.10 8.29 4.37
N ASP A 62 3.81 9.18 5.05
CA ASP A 62 3.20 10.34 5.68
C ASP A 62 3.01 11.52 4.74
N THR A 63 1.99 12.30 5.05
CA THR A 63 1.82 13.67 4.52
C THR A 63 1.94 14.69 5.64
N GLY A 64 2.04 14.25 6.91
CA GLY A 64 2.01 15.14 8.06
C GLY A 64 2.76 14.63 9.29
N ARG A 65 3.89 13.92 9.16
CA ARG A 65 4.61 13.42 10.35
C ARG A 65 5.32 14.56 11.11
N TYR A 66 5.32 14.50 12.46
CA TYR A 66 6.14 15.44 13.24
C TYR A 66 7.63 15.20 12.98
N LYS A 67 8.45 16.25 13.09
CA LYS A 67 9.90 16.15 12.87
C LYS A 67 10.51 15.19 13.88
N ASN A 68 11.42 14.34 13.40
CA ASN A 68 12.10 13.32 14.20
C ASN A 68 11.15 12.43 15.02
N SER A 69 9.98 12.11 14.46
CA SER A 69 8.96 11.30 15.13
C SER A 69 8.52 10.12 14.26
N SER A 70 7.84 9.16 14.86
CA SER A 70 7.08 8.10 14.18
C SER A 70 5.57 8.39 14.13
N VAL A 71 5.13 9.53 14.66
CA VAL A 71 3.72 9.90 14.78
C VAL A 71 3.45 11.28 14.21
N GLY A 72 2.18 11.56 13.90
CA GLY A 72 1.76 12.79 13.24
C GLY A 72 0.29 12.80 12.88
N PRO A 73 -0.24 13.95 12.47
CA PRO A 73 -1.65 14.14 12.11
C PRO A 73 -2.12 13.52 10.78
N ASN A 74 -1.24 13.03 9.90
CA ASN A 74 -1.65 12.31 8.69
C ASN A 74 -0.58 11.31 8.25
N ILE A 75 -0.78 10.03 8.59
CA ILE A 75 0.16 8.94 8.34
C ILE A 75 -0.60 7.71 7.85
N SER A 76 -0.04 7.07 6.83
CA SER A 76 -0.50 5.78 6.36
C SER A 76 0.65 4.78 6.31
N ASP A 77 0.42 3.52 6.62
CA ASP A 77 1.24 2.45 6.03
C ASP A 77 0.61 2.00 4.73
N MET A 78 1.46 1.57 3.81
CA MET A 78 1.04 0.99 2.54
C MET A 78 1.92 -0.19 2.17
N THR A 79 1.27 -1.31 1.86
CA THR A 79 1.89 -2.49 1.29
C THR A 79 0.91 -3.22 0.37
N ILE A 80 1.19 -4.47 -0.01
CA ILE A 80 0.28 -5.35 -0.73
C ILE A 80 -0.06 -6.57 0.11
N GLN A 81 -1.26 -7.08 -0.10
CA GLN A 81 -1.81 -8.24 0.56
C GLN A 81 -2.13 -9.31 -0.47
N VAL A 82 -1.66 -10.53 -0.23
CA VAL A 82 -1.93 -11.71 -1.06
C VAL A 82 -2.84 -12.65 -0.29
N ALA A 83 -3.92 -13.08 -0.91
CA ALA A 83 -4.86 -14.03 -0.35
C ALA A 83 -4.89 -15.31 -1.19
N VAL A 84 -4.71 -16.46 -0.55
CA VAL A 84 -4.78 -17.76 -1.20
C VAL A 84 -5.82 -18.64 -0.50
N LYS A 85 -6.71 -19.24 -1.28
CA LYS A 85 -7.75 -20.14 -0.79
C LYS A 85 -7.25 -21.57 -0.79
N GLU A 86 -7.34 -22.24 0.35
CA GLU A 86 -6.93 -23.63 0.50
C GLU A 86 -7.91 -24.55 -0.25
N PRO A 87 -7.44 -25.42 -1.18
CA PRO A 87 -8.33 -26.13 -2.10
C PRO A 87 -9.33 -27.11 -1.46
N ARG A 88 -9.08 -27.60 -0.23
CA ARG A 88 -9.89 -28.65 0.40
C ARG A 88 -10.90 -28.10 1.39
N SER A 89 -10.45 -27.25 2.30
CA SER A 89 -11.23 -26.59 3.36
C SER A 89 -11.90 -25.31 2.89
N GLY A 90 -11.39 -24.68 1.82
CA GLY A 90 -11.83 -23.37 1.38
C GLY A 90 -11.38 -22.23 2.30
N GLN A 91 -10.54 -22.49 3.29
CA GLN A 91 -10.02 -21.46 4.18
C GLN A 91 -9.08 -20.50 3.43
N THR A 92 -9.27 -19.20 3.61
CA THR A 92 -8.39 -18.18 3.04
C THR A 92 -7.22 -17.91 3.97
N ARG A 93 -6.00 -17.97 3.43
CA ARG A 93 -4.78 -17.51 4.09
C ARG A 93 -4.36 -16.18 3.49
N ILE A 94 -3.95 -15.25 4.34
CA ILE A 94 -3.65 -13.87 3.96
C ILE A 94 -2.23 -13.54 4.43
N SER A 95 -1.47 -12.84 3.60
CA SER A 95 -0.11 -12.40 3.94
C SER A 95 0.16 -11.02 3.38
N LEU A 96 0.74 -10.14 4.20
CA LEU A 96 1.31 -8.88 3.75
C LEU A 96 2.70 -9.14 3.18
N MET A 97 3.01 -8.51 2.05
CA MET A 97 4.33 -8.65 1.42
C MET A 97 5.24 -7.50 1.85
N PRO A 98 6.55 -7.71 1.89
CA PRO A 98 7.47 -6.66 2.25
C PRO A 98 7.65 -5.65 1.10
N VAL A 99 8.02 -4.45 1.50
CA VAL A 99 8.36 -3.33 0.63
C VAL A 99 9.86 -3.06 0.70
N ILE A 100 10.49 -2.77 -0.43
CA ILE A 100 11.86 -2.26 -0.49
C ILE A 100 11.87 -0.79 -0.90
N ARG A 101 12.48 0.06 -0.06
CA ARG A 101 12.57 1.52 -0.22
C ARG A 101 13.69 2.10 0.65
N TYR A 102 13.88 3.41 0.60
CA TYR A 102 14.74 4.13 1.54
C TYR A 102 14.28 3.91 3.01
N PRO A 103 15.19 4.03 4.00
CA PRO A 103 14.87 3.76 5.41
C PRO A 103 13.67 4.58 5.92
N ASN A 104 12.74 3.93 6.63
CA ASN A 104 11.43 4.49 6.97
C ASN A 104 11.46 5.81 7.78
N PHE A 105 12.42 5.94 8.70
CA PHE A 105 12.52 7.14 9.54
C PHE A 105 13.13 8.34 8.81
N SER A 106 13.96 8.08 7.80
CA SER A 106 14.68 9.08 7.02
C SER A 106 14.38 8.92 5.54
N ASP A 107 13.12 8.63 5.21
CA ASP A 107 12.72 8.32 3.86
C ASP A 107 12.98 9.53 2.93
N LEU A 108 13.15 9.26 1.64
CA LEU A 108 13.33 10.30 0.65
C LEU A 108 12.01 10.57 -0.04
N THR A 109 11.73 11.85 -0.24
CA THR A 109 10.63 12.33 -1.07
C THR A 109 11.15 13.41 -2.02
N CYS A 110 10.39 13.66 -3.08
CA CYS A 110 10.63 14.78 -3.98
C CYS A 110 9.34 15.54 -4.35
N ASP A 111 9.49 16.70 -5.00
CA ASP A 111 8.36 17.58 -5.37
C ASP A 111 8.21 17.63 -6.88
N LEU A 112 7.13 17.06 -7.41
CA LEU A 112 6.85 17.07 -8.84
C LEU A 112 5.57 17.85 -9.16
N ASP A 113 5.50 18.41 -10.36
CA ASP A 113 4.24 18.98 -10.87
C ASP A 113 3.24 17.82 -11.08
N PRO A 114 2.01 17.89 -10.54
CA PRO A 114 0.99 16.86 -10.80
C PRO A 114 0.72 16.67 -12.30
N ARG A 115 1.02 17.65 -13.16
CA ARG A 115 0.91 17.51 -14.63
C ARG A 115 1.91 16.54 -15.24
N ALA A 116 2.98 16.19 -14.52
CA ALA A 116 3.96 15.21 -14.98
C ALA A 116 3.42 13.76 -14.92
N PHE A 117 2.33 13.51 -14.19
CA PHE A 117 1.72 12.19 -14.06
C PHE A 117 0.58 12.03 -15.07
N THR A 118 0.67 11.00 -15.90
CA THR A 118 -0.41 10.62 -16.83
C THR A 118 -1.28 9.55 -16.20
N LEU A 119 -2.57 9.82 -16.01
CA LEU A 119 -3.57 8.85 -15.58
C LEU A 119 -4.39 8.35 -16.78
N LEU A 120 -4.90 7.12 -16.68
CA LEU A 120 -5.85 6.54 -17.62
C LEU A 120 -7.23 6.52 -16.98
N VAL A 121 -8.24 7.03 -17.69
CA VAL A 121 -9.63 7.13 -17.22
C VAL A 121 -10.60 6.64 -18.31
N GLY A 122 -11.82 6.29 -17.92
CA GLY A 122 -12.86 5.72 -18.77
C GLY A 122 -13.29 4.33 -18.30
N ASN A 123 -12.44 3.64 -17.53
CA ASN A 123 -12.71 2.32 -16.96
C ASN A 123 -13.95 2.29 -16.07
N GLU A 124 -14.27 3.40 -15.39
CA GLU A 124 -15.41 3.52 -14.49
C GLU A 124 -16.78 3.33 -15.18
N HIS A 125 -16.82 3.50 -16.52
CA HIS A 125 -17.99 3.28 -17.39
C HIS A 125 -17.67 2.39 -18.61
N GLY A 126 -16.54 1.67 -18.60
CA GLY A 126 -16.12 0.79 -19.71
C GLY A 126 -15.85 1.52 -21.04
N ARG A 127 -15.53 2.81 -20.99
CA ARG A 127 -15.23 3.63 -22.17
C ARG A 127 -13.77 3.41 -22.61
N PRO A 128 -13.43 3.69 -23.89
CA PRO A 128 -12.04 3.70 -24.33
C PRO A 128 -11.17 4.58 -23.44
N LEU A 129 -10.02 4.05 -23.00
CA LEU A 129 -9.15 4.74 -22.07
C LEU A 129 -8.60 6.03 -22.67
N ARG A 130 -8.72 7.12 -21.91
CA ARG A 130 -8.17 8.44 -22.25
C ARG A 130 -7.07 8.82 -21.26
N ARG A 131 -6.04 9.48 -21.78
CA ARG A 131 -4.96 10.08 -20.97
C ARG A 131 -5.35 11.45 -20.48
N ILE A 132 -5.17 11.68 -19.19
CA ILE A 132 -5.27 13.00 -18.55
C ILE A 132 -4.13 13.17 -17.56
N SER A 133 -3.86 14.39 -17.10
CA SER A 133 -2.91 14.57 -16.00
C SER A 133 -3.53 14.28 -14.63
N LEU A 134 -2.72 14.02 -13.61
CA LEU A 134 -3.20 13.99 -12.22
C LEU A 134 -3.86 15.32 -11.82
N TYR A 135 -3.32 16.45 -12.28
CA TYR A 135 -3.93 17.75 -12.03
C TYR A 135 -5.36 17.83 -12.60
N ASP A 136 -5.55 17.44 -13.87
CA ASP A 136 -6.88 17.47 -14.51
C ASP A 136 -7.87 16.52 -13.83
N PHE A 137 -7.39 15.38 -13.32
CA PHE A 137 -8.21 14.48 -12.50
C PHE A 137 -8.69 15.19 -11.23
N LEU A 138 -7.76 15.81 -10.48
CA LEU A 138 -8.04 16.44 -9.19
C LEU A 138 -8.92 17.69 -9.31
N VAL A 139 -8.91 18.40 -10.44
CA VAL A 139 -9.77 19.57 -10.65
C VAL A 139 -11.25 19.17 -10.77
N GLN A 140 -11.55 18.06 -11.46
CA GLN A 140 -12.93 17.57 -11.68
C GLN A 140 -13.08 16.06 -11.46
N PRO A 141 -12.84 15.57 -10.22
CA PRO A 141 -12.80 14.13 -9.95
C PRO A 141 -14.14 13.44 -10.18
N ASP A 142 -15.25 14.16 -10.01
CA ASP A 142 -16.61 13.66 -10.23
C ASP A 142 -16.86 13.16 -11.66
N ARG A 143 -16.10 13.65 -12.65
CA ARG A 143 -16.18 13.18 -14.05
C ARG A 143 -15.64 11.76 -14.25
N TYR A 144 -14.88 11.25 -13.30
CA TYR A 144 -14.17 9.98 -13.37
C TYR A 144 -14.66 9.00 -12.30
N LEU A 145 -15.86 9.24 -11.76
CA LEU A 145 -16.55 8.34 -10.84
C LEU A 145 -17.63 7.54 -11.56
N THR A 146 -17.83 6.28 -11.15
CA THR A 146 -18.98 5.47 -11.55
C THR A 146 -20.28 6.08 -11.00
N ARG A 147 -20.28 6.52 -9.74
CA ARG A 147 -21.44 7.15 -9.08
C ARG A 147 -21.07 8.57 -8.60
N PRO A 148 -21.02 9.58 -9.49
CA PRO A 148 -20.69 10.96 -9.10
C PRO A 148 -21.62 11.52 -8.01
N ASN A 149 -22.88 11.06 -7.96
CA ASN A 149 -23.86 11.49 -6.97
C ASN A 149 -23.62 10.90 -5.58
N SER A 150 -22.73 9.91 -5.41
CA SER A 150 -22.30 9.45 -4.09
C SER A 150 -21.33 10.42 -3.41
N TRP A 151 -21.06 11.57 -4.04
CA TRP A 151 -20.34 12.67 -3.44
C TRP A 151 -21.25 13.90 -3.42
N PRO A 152 -22.00 14.12 -2.32
CA PRO A 152 -22.99 15.18 -2.25
C PRO A 152 -22.37 16.58 -2.29
N ALA A 153 -21.13 16.72 -1.81
CA ALA A 153 -20.38 17.96 -1.76
C ALA A 153 -19.29 17.96 -2.85
N LYS A 154 -19.69 17.91 -4.13
CA LYS A 154 -18.74 17.86 -5.25
C LYS A 154 -17.80 19.06 -5.23
N HIS A 155 -16.55 18.81 -4.87
CA HIS A 155 -15.52 19.84 -4.76
C HIS A 155 -14.38 19.54 -5.73
N THR A 156 -13.51 20.53 -5.94
CA THR A 156 -12.18 20.24 -6.45
C THR A 156 -11.35 19.58 -5.33
N LEU A 157 -10.43 18.71 -5.70
CA LEU A 157 -9.41 18.17 -4.78
C LEU A 157 -8.09 18.97 -4.83
N VAL A 158 -8.06 20.10 -5.55
CA VAL A 158 -6.89 20.98 -5.68
C VAL A 158 -6.99 22.15 -4.71
N ALA A 159 -5.90 22.41 -3.99
CA ALA A 159 -5.65 23.63 -3.24
C ALA A 159 -4.58 24.51 -3.92
N PRO A 160 -4.46 25.81 -3.58
CA PRO A 160 -3.46 26.70 -4.18
C PRO A 160 -2.00 26.19 -4.12
N ARG A 161 -1.67 25.38 -3.11
CA ARG A 161 -0.34 24.76 -2.94
C ARG A 161 -0.06 23.60 -3.90
N ASP A 162 -1.07 22.98 -4.47
CA ASP A 162 -0.97 21.72 -5.23
C ASP A 162 -0.45 21.95 -6.67
N TYR A 163 0.38 22.97 -6.88
CA TYR A 163 1.24 23.08 -8.07
C TYR A 163 2.46 22.15 -7.97
N ARG A 164 2.72 21.60 -6.78
CA ARG A 164 3.59 20.44 -6.55
C ARG A 164 2.88 19.42 -5.69
N VAL A 165 3.20 18.15 -5.90
CA VAL A 165 2.78 17.02 -5.06
C VAL A 165 3.99 16.35 -4.44
N LEU A 166 3.80 15.74 -3.26
CA LEU A 166 4.83 14.99 -2.55
C LEU A 166 4.98 13.62 -3.20
N VAL A 167 6.19 13.23 -3.59
CA VAL A 167 6.42 12.00 -4.34
C VAL A 167 7.43 11.10 -3.63
N SER A 168 7.13 9.81 -3.57
CA SER A 168 8.08 8.77 -3.15
C SER A 168 8.02 7.57 -4.09
N ALA A 169 9.07 6.77 -4.09
CA ALA A 169 9.15 5.53 -4.85
C ALA A 169 9.52 4.34 -3.97
N GLN A 170 8.90 3.20 -4.25
CA GLN A 170 9.14 1.93 -3.58
C GLN A 170 8.92 0.74 -4.52
N ALA A 171 9.37 -0.45 -4.13
CA ALA A 171 9.00 -1.68 -4.83
C ALA A 171 8.43 -2.72 -3.86
N CYS A 172 7.48 -3.52 -4.31
CA CYS A 172 6.97 -4.69 -3.60
C CYS A 172 7.38 -5.96 -4.30
N PHE A 173 7.73 -6.97 -3.50
CA PHE A 173 7.87 -8.32 -4.01
C PHE A 173 6.51 -8.97 -4.09
N LEU A 174 6.12 -9.42 -5.29
CA LEU A 174 4.86 -10.09 -5.55
C LEU A 174 5.14 -11.58 -5.74
N PRO A 175 4.67 -12.47 -4.85
CA PRO A 175 4.76 -13.90 -5.09
C PRO A 175 3.86 -14.25 -6.27
N VAL A 176 4.46 -14.68 -7.37
CA VAL A 176 3.80 -15.18 -8.57
C VAL A 176 4.25 -16.62 -8.78
N PRO A 177 3.32 -17.59 -8.94
CA PRO A 177 3.68 -18.95 -9.30
C PRO A 177 4.58 -18.98 -10.55
N ARG A 178 5.34 -20.06 -10.76
CA ARG A 178 6.19 -20.22 -11.96
C ARG A 178 5.43 -20.12 -13.29
N SER A 179 4.13 -20.38 -13.24
CA SER A 179 3.20 -20.20 -14.33
C SER A 179 1.83 -19.84 -13.75
N GLY A 180 1.21 -18.78 -14.24
CA GLY A 180 -0.17 -18.41 -13.87
C GLY A 180 -0.30 -16.97 -13.40
N ILE A 181 -1.40 -16.70 -12.70
CA ILE A 181 -1.80 -15.36 -12.27
C ILE A 181 -1.85 -15.33 -10.74
N ALA A 182 -1.18 -14.36 -10.12
CA ALA A 182 -1.33 -14.06 -8.71
C ALA A 182 -2.39 -12.96 -8.52
N THR A 183 -3.29 -13.14 -7.56
CA THR A 183 -4.26 -12.11 -7.16
C THR A 183 -3.78 -11.43 -5.89
N PHE A 184 -3.82 -10.10 -5.86
CA PHE A 184 -3.39 -9.31 -4.71
C PHE A 184 -4.13 -7.98 -4.65
N ASN A 185 -4.03 -7.29 -3.52
CA ASN A 185 -4.51 -5.92 -3.36
C ASN A 185 -3.44 -5.05 -2.73
N PRO A 186 -3.19 -3.83 -3.22
CA PRO A 186 -2.62 -2.79 -2.37
C PRO A 186 -3.52 -2.61 -1.14
N VAL A 187 -2.90 -2.39 0.02
CA VAL A 187 -3.61 -2.19 1.29
C VAL A 187 -3.04 -0.96 1.98
N VAL A 188 -3.94 -0.10 2.46
CA VAL A 188 -3.60 1.15 3.15
C VAL A 188 -4.10 1.11 4.59
N PHE A 189 -3.24 1.51 5.51
CA PHE A 189 -3.52 1.62 6.93
C PHE A 189 -3.39 3.07 7.35
N ASN A 190 -4.45 3.86 7.23
CA ASN A 190 -4.38 5.27 7.60
C ASN A 190 -4.71 5.47 9.07
N TYR A 191 -3.81 6.04 9.86
CA TYR A 191 -3.92 6.09 11.31
C TYR A 191 -4.97 7.09 11.83
N GLN A 192 -5.54 7.91 10.95
CA GLN A 192 -6.54 8.92 11.31
C GLN A 192 -7.93 8.57 10.77
N SER A 193 -8.01 7.79 9.70
CA SER A 193 -9.27 7.46 9.03
C SER A 193 -10.15 6.56 9.90
N VAL A 194 -11.43 6.90 9.96
CA VAL A 194 -12.46 6.10 10.63
C VAL A 194 -13.75 6.11 9.80
N LYS A 195 -14.65 5.16 10.09
CA LYS A 195 -15.96 5.07 9.46
C LYS A 195 -16.73 6.38 9.55
N GLY A 196 -17.14 6.91 8.39
CA GLY A 196 -17.91 8.15 8.27
C GLY A 196 -17.12 9.46 8.43
N ASP A 197 -15.81 9.37 8.72
CA ASP A 197 -14.90 10.53 8.87
C ASP A 197 -13.48 10.20 8.33
N PRO A 198 -13.36 9.90 7.01
CA PRO A 198 -12.09 9.51 6.40
C PRO A 198 -11.08 10.66 6.42
N ALA A 199 -9.81 10.36 6.71
CA ALA A 199 -8.72 11.34 6.65
C ALA A 199 -8.00 11.36 5.30
N VAL A 200 -8.24 10.37 4.44
CA VAL A 200 -7.61 10.26 3.13
C VAL A 200 -8.54 9.63 2.10
N LEU A 201 -8.51 10.17 0.90
CA LEU A 201 -9.02 9.57 -0.32
C LEU A 201 -7.83 8.95 -1.07
N THR A 202 -8.00 7.74 -1.58
CA THR A 202 -7.00 7.09 -2.43
C THR A 202 -7.42 7.10 -3.88
N ILE A 203 -6.46 7.34 -4.77
CA ILE A 203 -6.61 7.18 -6.22
C ILE A 203 -5.56 6.15 -6.64
N LEU A 204 -6.01 4.97 -7.02
CA LEU A 204 -5.20 3.88 -7.55
C LEU A 204 -5.17 4.00 -9.08
N ALA A 205 -4.01 4.24 -9.66
CA ALA A 205 -3.85 4.32 -11.11
C ALA A 205 -2.93 3.22 -11.66
N THR A 206 -3.43 2.50 -12.67
CA THR A 206 -2.77 1.38 -13.34
C THR A 206 -2.70 1.63 -14.85
N ARG A 207 -2.13 0.69 -15.61
CA ARG A 207 -2.19 0.71 -17.08
C ARG A 207 -3.59 0.46 -17.65
N GLU A 208 -4.54 0.01 -16.83
CA GLU A 208 -5.89 -0.35 -17.25
C GLU A 208 -6.92 0.73 -16.87
N GLY A 209 -6.54 1.71 -16.04
CA GLY A 209 -7.45 2.75 -15.61
C GLY A 209 -7.14 3.31 -14.22
N THR A 210 -8.13 3.98 -13.63
CA THR A 210 -8.01 4.63 -12.31
C THR A 210 -9.19 4.28 -11.42
N SER A 211 -8.97 4.12 -10.12
CA SER A 211 -9.99 3.77 -9.13
C SER A 211 -9.89 4.70 -7.92
N THR A 212 -11.02 5.20 -7.44
CA THR A 212 -11.07 6.22 -6.37
C THR A 212 -11.83 5.68 -5.17
N THR A 213 -11.22 5.69 -3.98
CA THR A 213 -11.82 5.09 -2.78
C THR A 213 -11.48 5.90 -1.52
N VAL A 214 -12.51 6.28 -0.74
CA VAL A 214 -12.32 6.85 0.60
C VAL A 214 -11.87 5.79 1.61
N ILE A 215 -10.93 6.14 2.49
CA ILE A 215 -10.40 5.19 3.48
C ILE A 215 -11.17 5.32 4.81
N ASP A 216 -11.75 4.23 5.29
CA ASP A 216 -12.46 4.15 6.57
C ASP A 216 -11.93 3.07 7.53
N ASN A 217 -10.94 2.29 7.09
CA ASN A 217 -10.33 1.17 7.82
C ASN A 217 -11.31 0.06 8.25
N HIS A 218 -12.49 -0.03 7.64
CA HIS A 218 -13.53 -1.01 7.99
C HIS A 218 -14.02 -1.79 6.78
N ARG A 219 -14.20 -1.15 5.62
CA ARG A 219 -14.71 -1.82 4.43
C ARG A 219 -13.72 -2.85 3.90
N ASP A 220 -14.27 -3.87 3.26
CA ASP A 220 -13.53 -4.86 2.47
C ASP A 220 -12.45 -5.65 3.23
N ALA A 221 -12.58 -5.73 4.56
CA ALA A 221 -11.81 -6.65 5.37
C ALA A 221 -12.16 -8.10 5.02
N PHE A 222 -11.22 -9.02 5.26
CA PHE A 222 -11.50 -10.44 5.17
C PHE A 222 -12.24 -10.92 6.44
N ASP A 223 -13.17 -11.87 6.27
CA ASP A 223 -13.94 -12.50 7.36
C ASP A 223 -13.08 -13.28 8.37
N THR A 224 -11.77 -13.44 8.10
CA THR A 224 -10.83 -14.17 8.95
C THR A 224 -10.44 -13.42 10.24
N GLY A 225 -10.87 -12.17 10.40
CA GLY A 225 -10.50 -11.33 11.55
C GLY A 225 -9.04 -10.84 11.54
N TRP A 226 -8.75 -9.90 12.45
CA TRP A 226 -7.45 -9.26 12.81
C TRP A 226 -6.56 -8.66 11.71
N ASN A 227 -6.91 -8.75 10.43
CA ASN A 227 -6.19 -8.05 9.38
C ASN A 227 -6.79 -6.67 9.16
N TRP A 228 -6.27 -5.71 9.92
CA TRP A 228 -6.51 -4.28 9.73
C TRP A 228 -5.98 -3.82 8.36
N GLY A 229 -6.40 -2.63 7.92
CA GLY A 229 -6.03 -2.06 6.62
C GLY A 229 -7.11 -2.24 5.56
N GLN A 230 -7.36 -1.18 4.79
CA GLN A 230 -8.37 -1.20 3.73
C GLN A 230 -7.72 -1.63 2.42
N ARG A 231 -8.23 -2.73 1.85
CA ARG A 231 -7.82 -3.19 0.52
C ARG A 231 -8.30 -2.21 -0.55
N LEU A 232 -7.43 -1.96 -1.51
CA LEU A 232 -7.74 -1.19 -2.70
C LEU A 232 -8.03 -2.15 -3.85
N PHE A 233 -9.06 -1.80 -4.60
CA PHE A 233 -9.52 -2.58 -5.76
C PHE A 233 -9.42 -1.73 -7.02
N PHE A 234 -9.37 -2.42 -8.15
CA PHE A 234 -9.60 -1.81 -9.45
C PHE A 234 -11.11 -1.68 -9.69
N ASN A 235 -11.54 -0.52 -10.20
CA ASN A 235 -12.90 -0.25 -10.65
C ASN A 235 -13.01 -0.60 -12.14
N ASP A 236 -13.69 -1.70 -12.44
CA ASP A 236 -14.08 -2.03 -13.81
C ASP A 236 -15.60 -1.87 -13.95
N LYS A 237 -16.03 -0.80 -14.63
CA LYS A 237 -17.45 -0.52 -14.92
C LYS A 237 -18.35 -0.46 -13.68
N GLY A 238 -17.82 -0.01 -12.54
CA GLY A 238 -18.54 0.03 -11.27
C GLY A 238 -18.46 -1.25 -10.46
N MET A 239 -17.72 -2.25 -10.92
CA MET A 239 -17.44 -3.49 -10.21
C MET A 239 -16.02 -3.47 -9.67
N ARG A 240 -15.83 -3.97 -8.45
CA ARG A 240 -14.50 -4.07 -7.86
C ARG A 240 -13.84 -5.37 -8.30
N ALA A 241 -12.56 -5.31 -8.61
CA ALA A 241 -11.71 -6.45 -8.90
C ALA A 241 -10.37 -6.31 -8.18
N SER A 242 -9.88 -7.40 -7.58
CA SER A 242 -8.50 -7.42 -7.09
C SER A 242 -7.52 -7.28 -8.25
N LEU A 243 -6.33 -6.78 -7.95
CA LEU A 243 -5.28 -6.67 -8.95
C LEU A 243 -4.70 -8.05 -9.22
N THR A 244 -4.20 -8.23 -10.43
CA THR A 244 -3.51 -9.45 -10.85
C THR A 244 -2.08 -9.15 -11.21
N GLY A 245 -1.20 -10.12 -11.04
CA GLY A 245 0.19 -10.05 -11.46
C GLY A 245 0.62 -11.33 -12.17
N GLN A 246 1.26 -11.15 -13.32
CA GLN A 246 1.89 -12.21 -14.09
C GLN A 246 3.38 -11.94 -14.22
N ARG A 247 4.17 -12.99 -14.43
CA ARG A 247 5.58 -12.82 -14.82
C ARG A 247 5.65 -12.21 -16.21
N LEU A 248 6.61 -11.32 -16.42
CA LEU A 248 6.84 -10.74 -17.74
C LEU A 248 7.22 -11.82 -18.76
N SER A 249 7.98 -12.83 -18.35
CA SER A 249 8.29 -14.02 -19.17
C SER A 249 7.06 -14.74 -19.71
N ASP A 250 5.95 -14.74 -18.98
CA ASP A 250 4.76 -15.52 -19.30
C ASP A 250 3.84 -14.81 -20.30
N VAL A 251 3.86 -13.47 -20.31
CA VAL A 251 3.03 -12.65 -21.20
C VAL A 251 3.76 -12.19 -22.47
N GLY A 252 5.09 -12.23 -22.45
CA GLY A 252 5.94 -11.89 -23.59
C GLY A 252 6.14 -10.38 -23.82
N PRO A 253 6.99 -10.01 -24.81
CA PRO A 253 7.47 -8.64 -25.01
C PRO A 253 6.42 -7.67 -25.60
N SER A 254 5.25 -8.15 -25.99
CA SER A 254 4.11 -7.31 -26.37
C SER A 254 3.49 -6.61 -25.16
N ALA A 255 3.51 -7.25 -23.99
CA ALA A 255 3.01 -6.66 -22.74
C ALA A 255 3.85 -5.47 -22.26
N GLU A 256 5.14 -5.41 -22.63
CA GLU A 256 5.97 -4.21 -22.40
C GLU A 256 5.54 -3.01 -23.25
N ARG A 257 4.90 -3.27 -24.39
CA ARG A 257 4.45 -2.26 -25.37
C ARG A 257 2.95 -1.92 -25.23
N GLY A 258 2.24 -2.62 -24.34
CA GLY A 258 0.77 -2.74 -24.30
C GLY A 258 -0.04 -1.49 -23.95
N THR A 259 0.58 -0.36 -23.64
CA THR A 259 -0.11 0.94 -23.71
C THR A 259 0.81 1.93 -24.40
N ALA A 260 0.35 2.61 -25.44
CA ALA A 260 1.11 3.65 -26.13
C ALA A 260 1.30 4.90 -25.24
N GLY A 261 1.86 4.77 -24.03
CA GLY A 261 1.97 5.81 -23.01
C GLY A 261 3.09 5.53 -21.99
N PRO A 262 3.27 6.38 -20.97
CA PRO A 262 4.43 6.34 -20.06
C PRO A 262 4.38 5.21 -19.00
N TRP A 263 3.42 4.29 -19.08
CA TRP A 263 3.19 3.27 -18.04
C TRP A 263 4.04 2.03 -18.25
N ALA A 264 5.01 1.83 -17.35
CA ALA A 264 5.73 0.58 -17.23
C ALA A 264 4.78 -0.58 -16.80
N PRO A 265 4.91 -1.81 -17.33
CA PRO A 265 4.04 -2.96 -17.01
C PRO A 265 4.01 -3.38 -15.53
N ASP A 266 5.03 -3.01 -14.76
CA ASP A 266 5.19 -3.31 -13.33
C ASP A 266 4.90 -2.10 -12.43
N MET A 267 4.34 -1.01 -12.95
CA MET A 267 4.12 0.21 -12.18
C MET A 267 2.64 0.43 -11.87
N VAL A 268 2.38 0.87 -10.64
CA VAL A 268 1.10 1.42 -10.17
C VAL A 268 1.39 2.72 -9.42
N LEU A 269 0.55 3.73 -9.59
CA LEU A 269 0.58 4.94 -8.79
C LEU A 269 -0.48 4.86 -7.69
N LEU A 270 -0.05 5.05 -6.46
CA LEU A 270 -0.91 5.09 -5.28
C LEU A 270 -0.92 6.54 -4.80
N ILE A 271 -2.02 7.23 -5.04
CA ILE A 271 -2.13 8.66 -4.74
C ILE A 271 -3.02 8.83 -3.52
N GLN A 272 -2.52 9.52 -2.51
CA GLN A 272 -3.22 9.82 -1.27
C GLN A 272 -3.57 11.31 -1.25
N VAL A 273 -4.86 11.62 -1.20
CA VAL A 273 -5.41 12.98 -1.11
C VAL A 273 -5.95 13.19 0.30
N PRO A 274 -5.29 13.99 1.15
CA PRO A 274 -5.75 14.24 2.51
C PRO A 274 -7.11 14.95 2.54
N LEU A 275 -7.99 14.48 3.43
CA LEU A 275 -9.36 14.95 3.62
C LEU A 275 -9.54 15.58 5.00
N LYS A 276 -10.46 16.54 5.10
CA LYS A 276 -10.84 17.16 6.37
C LYS A 276 -11.66 16.17 7.18
N GLN A 277 -11.31 16.04 8.46
CA GLN A 277 -12.09 15.29 9.43
C GLN A 277 -12.98 16.24 10.25
N LYS A 278 -14.20 15.80 10.55
CA LYS A 278 -15.15 16.50 11.42
C LYS A 278 -14.64 16.54 12.86
N SER A 279 -14.14 15.40 13.31
CA SER A 279 -13.57 15.22 14.63
C SER A 279 -12.21 14.55 14.43
N PRO A 280 -11.11 15.31 14.37
CA PRO A 280 -9.77 14.74 14.33
C PRO A 280 -9.46 14.05 15.67
N GLY A 281 -10.09 12.92 15.89
CA GLY A 281 -9.82 11.95 16.93
C GLY A 281 -8.90 10.89 16.35
N ARG A 282 -7.85 10.55 17.07
CA ARG A 282 -6.91 9.50 16.64
C ARG A 282 -7.65 8.17 16.72
N ALA A 283 -7.69 7.42 15.60
CA ALA A 283 -8.06 6.02 15.68
C ALA A 283 -7.09 5.32 16.64
N PRO A 284 -7.53 4.32 17.42
CA PRO A 284 -6.59 3.47 18.14
C PRO A 284 -5.57 2.93 17.15
N MET A 285 -4.27 3.11 17.40
CA MET A 285 -3.24 2.38 16.65
C MET A 285 -3.35 0.93 17.10
N PRO A 286 -3.80 0.00 16.25
CA PRO A 286 -3.68 -1.40 16.60
C PRO A 286 -2.20 -1.74 16.49
N LEU A 287 -1.71 -2.55 17.42
CA LEU A 287 -0.40 -3.14 17.27
C LEU A 287 -0.44 -4.01 16.00
N MET A 288 0.18 -3.55 14.91
CA MET A 288 0.42 -4.42 13.77
C MET A 288 1.39 -5.50 14.27
N GLU A 289 0.86 -6.69 14.53
CA GLU A 289 1.71 -7.87 14.62
C GLU A 289 2.33 -8.02 13.23
N ALA A 290 3.60 -7.65 13.12
CA ALA A 290 4.41 -8.02 11.97
C ALA A 290 4.25 -9.54 11.84
N ALA A 291 3.61 -9.97 10.75
CA ALA A 291 3.30 -11.37 10.53
C ALA A 291 4.63 -12.09 10.41
N SER A 292 5.03 -12.72 11.51
CA SER A 292 6.38 -13.19 11.68
C SER A 292 6.58 -14.44 10.82
N ALA A 293 6.91 -14.24 9.54
CA ALA A 293 7.19 -15.34 8.64
C ALA A 293 8.46 -16.04 9.14
N GLY A 294 8.32 -17.34 9.39
CA GLY A 294 9.42 -18.13 9.91
C GLY A 294 10.61 -18.09 8.96
N ALA A 295 11.77 -17.52 9.35
CA ALA A 295 13.04 -17.85 8.69
C ALA A 295 13.19 -19.37 8.65
N MET A 296 13.06 -19.92 7.45
CA MET A 296 13.54 -21.23 7.09
C MET A 296 14.99 -21.11 6.65
N GLU A 297 15.82 -22.08 7.00
CA GLU A 297 17.20 -22.17 6.54
C GLU A 297 17.23 -22.72 5.11
N PHE A 298 17.87 -22.00 4.18
CA PHE A 298 17.82 -22.33 2.75
C PHE A 298 19.13 -22.96 2.25
N LYS A 299 18.98 -24.02 1.45
CA LYS A 299 19.98 -24.39 0.44
C LYS A 299 20.04 -23.28 -0.61
N SER A 300 21.25 -22.89 -1.03
CA SER A 300 21.52 -21.95 -2.12
C SER A 300 20.58 -22.18 -3.31
N ARG A 301 19.59 -21.30 -3.49
CA ARG A 301 18.71 -21.22 -4.68
C ARG A 301 19.06 -19.95 -5.43
N SER A 302 19.03 -19.99 -6.76
CA SER A 302 19.18 -18.79 -7.58
C SER A 302 17.93 -17.93 -7.51
N SER A 303 18.10 -16.60 -7.51
CA SER A 303 16.97 -15.68 -7.64
C SER A 303 16.25 -15.88 -8.97
N ASP A 304 14.95 -15.63 -8.99
CA ASP A 304 14.10 -15.61 -10.18
C ASP A 304 13.28 -14.32 -10.29
N VAL A 305 13.75 -13.25 -9.66
CA VAL A 305 13.05 -11.97 -9.63
C VAL A 305 12.98 -11.36 -11.02
N GLU A 306 11.80 -10.92 -11.41
CA GLU A 306 11.58 -10.18 -12.65
C GLU A 306 10.47 -9.13 -12.48
N ARG A 307 10.16 -8.40 -13.56
CA ARG A 307 9.06 -7.44 -13.56
C ARG A 307 7.71 -8.18 -13.59
N ALA A 308 6.76 -7.74 -12.78
CA ALA A 308 5.39 -8.22 -12.90
C ALA A 308 4.64 -7.43 -13.99
N VAL A 309 3.66 -8.06 -14.64
CA VAL A 309 2.67 -7.35 -15.46
C VAL A 309 1.38 -7.31 -14.67
N ILE A 310 0.96 -6.08 -14.32
CA ILE A 310 -0.21 -5.88 -13.46
C ILE A 310 -1.49 -5.76 -14.31
N GLY A 311 -2.56 -6.41 -13.88
CA GLY A 311 -3.90 -6.27 -14.43
C GLY A 311 -4.96 -6.25 -13.32
N HIS A 312 -6.19 -6.60 -13.66
CA HIS A 312 -7.26 -6.91 -12.71
C HIS A 312 -7.79 -8.33 -12.88
N GLY A 313 -8.43 -8.84 -11.84
CA GLY A 313 -9.04 -10.17 -11.79
C GLY A 313 -10.55 -10.10 -11.91
N GLU A 314 -11.20 -11.17 -11.46
CA GLU A 314 -12.65 -11.33 -11.44
C GLU A 314 -13.36 -10.25 -10.61
N TRP A 315 -14.63 -10.00 -10.93
CA TRP A 315 -15.46 -9.11 -10.13
C TRP A 315 -15.84 -9.72 -8.79
N GLU A 316 -15.69 -8.93 -7.73
CA GLU A 316 -15.95 -9.31 -6.34
C GLU A 316 -17.13 -8.53 -5.73
N GLY A 317 -17.93 -7.89 -6.58
CA GLY A 317 -19.12 -7.11 -6.21
C GLY A 317 -19.02 -5.63 -6.61
N PRO A 318 -19.99 -4.79 -6.17
CA PRO A 318 -20.00 -3.37 -6.49
C PRO A 318 -18.78 -2.63 -5.93
N PHE A 319 -18.29 -1.66 -6.70
CA PHE A 319 -17.22 -0.76 -6.29
C PHE A 319 -17.79 0.42 -5.47
N ILE A 320 -17.15 0.74 -4.34
CA ILE A 320 -17.54 1.84 -3.47
C ILE A 320 -16.50 2.95 -3.57
N GLU A 321 -16.93 4.13 -4.03
CA GLU A 321 -16.06 5.29 -4.25
C GLU A 321 -16.06 6.24 -3.05
N MET A 322 -17.04 7.15 -3.03
CA MET A 322 -17.15 8.26 -2.06
C MET A 322 -18.11 7.95 -0.91
N ASP A 323 -18.83 6.82 -0.99
CA ASP A 323 -19.66 6.26 0.08
C ASP A 323 -20.72 7.22 0.64
N ASP A 324 -21.27 8.08 -0.22
CA ASP A 324 -22.26 9.10 0.12
C ASP A 324 -21.74 10.13 1.15
N LEU A 325 -20.42 10.24 1.32
CA LEU A 325 -19.78 11.13 2.28
C LEU A 325 -19.50 12.52 1.67
N PRO A 326 -19.77 13.62 2.40
CA PRO A 326 -19.46 14.99 1.97
C PRO A 326 -17.98 15.31 2.24
N VAL A 327 -17.06 14.53 1.67
CA VAL A 327 -15.62 14.71 1.91
C VAL A 327 -15.10 15.98 1.24
N GLU A 328 -14.13 16.63 1.89
CA GLU A 328 -13.46 17.84 1.40
C GLU A 328 -11.95 17.69 1.54
N ARG A 329 -11.20 18.18 0.55
CA ARG A 329 -9.73 18.25 0.56
C ARG A 329 -9.22 19.06 1.77
N ASP A 330 -8.23 18.54 2.50
CA ASP A 330 -7.56 19.25 3.60
C ASP A 330 -6.24 19.91 3.17
N PRO A 331 -6.23 21.21 2.81
CA PRO A 331 -5.06 21.88 2.23
C PRO A 331 -3.87 21.99 3.18
N ARG A 332 -4.02 21.67 4.47
CA ARG A 332 -2.89 21.63 5.42
C ARG A 332 -1.85 20.59 5.05
N PHE A 333 -2.24 19.52 4.37
CA PHE A 333 -1.35 18.43 3.96
C PHE A 333 -1.16 18.43 2.44
N PRO A 334 0.03 18.05 1.92
CA PRO A 334 0.23 17.84 0.49
C PRO A 334 -0.55 16.62 -0.01
N ILE A 335 -0.83 16.58 -1.31
CA ILE A 335 -1.18 15.32 -1.99
C ILE A 335 0.08 14.49 -2.16
N ARG A 336 0.03 13.20 -1.82
CA ARG A 336 1.15 12.27 -1.96
C ARG A 336 0.95 11.32 -3.12
N VAL A 337 1.98 11.10 -3.92
CA VAL A 337 2.04 10.12 -5.00
C VAL A 337 3.15 9.11 -4.69
N THR A 338 2.77 7.85 -4.49
CA THR A 338 3.72 6.76 -4.34
C THR A 338 3.83 5.99 -5.64
N VAL A 339 5.02 6.02 -6.25
CA VAL A 339 5.36 5.19 -7.41
C VAL A 339 5.77 3.81 -6.91
N GLN A 340 4.91 2.82 -7.15
CA GLN A 340 5.13 1.46 -6.68
C GLN A 340 5.48 0.53 -7.85
N PHE A 341 6.67 -0.06 -7.79
CA PHE A 341 7.11 -1.10 -8.71
C PHE A 341 6.79 -2.50 -8.17
N TYR A 342 6.42 -3.43 -9.05
CA TYR A 342 6.06 -4.80 -8.69
C TYR A 342 7.07 -5.79 -9.24
N LYS A 343 7.74 -6.51 -8.34
CA LYS A 343 8.79 -7.48 -8.68
C LYS A 343 8.29 -8.89 -8.42
N ALA A 344 8.00 -9.63 -9.49
CA ALA A 344 7.52 -11.00 -9.40
C ALA A 344 8.62 -11.95 -8.93
N THR A 345 8.29 -12.87 -8.03
CA THR A 345 9.19 -13.98 -7.62
C THR A 345 8.38 -15.24 -7.36
N SER A 346 8.95 -16.42 -7.68
CA SER A 346 8.31 -17.71 -7.38
C SER A 346 8.97 -18.43 -6.20
N ASN A 347 10.05 -17.87 -5.65
CA ASN A 347 10.87 -18.54 -4.64
C ASN A 347 11.26 -17.66 -3.47
N GLY A 348 10.92 -16.37 -3.48
CA GLY A 348 11.24 -15.44 -2.39
C GLY A 348 12.74 -15.19 -2.21
N VAL A 349 13.57 -15.47 -3.22
CA VAL A 349 15.03 -15.26 -3.18
C VAL A 349 15.41 -14.07 -4.04
N VAL A 350 16.20 -13.15 -3.47
CA VAL A 350 16.76 -11.99 -4.17
C VAL A 350 18.27 -12.12 -4.33
N SER A 351 18.80 -11.61 -5.43
CA SER A 351 20.23 -11.40 -5.67
C SER A 351 20.60 -9.94 -5.51
N GLU A 352 21.90 -9.65 -5.38
CA GLU A 352 22.39 -8.27 -5.34
C GLU A 352 22.14 -7.50 -6.65
N SER A 353 22.11 -8.18 -7.80
CA SER A 353 21.68 -7.57 -9.08
C SER A 353 20.24 -7.11 -9.04
N ASP A 354 19.32 -7.89 -8.47
CA ASP A 354 17.90 -7.52 -8.40
C ASP A 354 17.71 -6.26 -7.57
N ILE A 355 18.40 -6.20 -6.42
CA ILE A 355 18.35 -5.03 -5.53
C ILE A 355 18.98 -3.80 -6.20
N ARG A 356 20.07 -3.95 -6.96
CA ARG A 356 20.65 -2.85 -7.75
C ARG A 356 19.69 -2.33 -8.83
N GLN A 357 18.98 -3.23 -9.51
CA GLN A 357 17.98 -2.83 -10.50
C GLN A 357 16.81 -2.09 -9.84
N ILE A 358 16.31 -2.58 -8.70
CA ILE A 358 15.27 -1.91 -7.90
C ILE A 358 15.74 -0.51 -7.47
N LYS A 359 16.98 -0.38 -6.99
CA LYS A 359 17.58 0.92 -6.64
C LYS A 359 17.59 1.87 -7.83
N SER A 360 17.99 1.39 -9.01
CA SER A 360 17.99 2.20 -10.24
C SER A 360 16.59 2.67 -10.63
N ASP A 361 15.58 1.80 -10.54
CA ASP A 361 14.18 2.14 -10.82
C ASP A 361 13.65 3.21 -9.86
N ILE A 362 13.94 3.06 -8.57
CA ILE A 362 13.59 4.01 -7.50
C ILE A 362 14.29 5.37 -7.73
N ASP A 363 15.60 5.36 -7.98
CA ASP A 363 16.40 6.58 -8.18
C ASP A 363 15.94 7.41 -9.37
N ARG A 364 15.47 6.76 -10.44
CA ARG A 364 14.97 7.45 -11.62
C ARG A 364 13.80 8.38 -11.28
N VAL A 365 12.97 8.04 -10.30
CA VAL A 365 11.87 8.91 -9.84
C VAL A 365 12.40 10.16 -9.15
N TYR A 366 13.50 10.07 -8.40
CA TYR A 366 14.07 11.22 -7.70
C TYR A 366 14.91 12.12 -8.59
N ARG A 367 15.53 11.58 -9.66
CA ARG A 367 16.33 12.36 -10.63
C ARG A 367 15.53 13.40 -11.41
N THR A 368 14.20 13.34 -11.40
CA THR A 368 13.33 14.29 -12.12
C THR A 368 13.00 15.54 -11.30
N SER A 369 13.55 15.68 -10.08
CA SER A 369 13.29 16.77 -9.16
C SER A 369 14.58 17.30 -8.55
N ASP A 370 14.67 18.62 -8.37
CA ASP A 370 15.75 19.26 -7.61
C ASP A 370 15.46 19.29 -6.09
N SER A 371 14.18 19.15 -5.70
CA SER A 371 13.74 19.15 -4.30
C SER A 371 13.72 17.74 -3.70
N VAL A 372 14.87 17.10 -3.47
CA VAL A 372 14.94 15.74 -2.90
C VAL A 372 15.43 15.77 -1.45
N GLY A 373 14.71 15.10 -0.55
CA GLY A 373 15.14 14.95 0.85
C GLY A 373 14.07 14.38 1.77
N SER A 374 14.44 14.14 3.03
CA SER A 374 13.48 13.71 4.05
C SER A 374 12.75 14.90 4.66
N LEU A 375 11.43 14.82 4.69
CA LEU A 375 10.59 15.78 5.40
C LEU A 375 10.51 15.50 6.91
N VAL A 376 11.06 14.39 7.41
CA VAL A 376 11.01 14.05 8.84
C VAL A 376 12.30 14.44 9.55
N THR A 377 13.45 14.10 8.96
CA THR A 377 14.77 14.34 9.55
C THR A 377 15.50 15.56 8.99
N GLY A 378 15.02 16.14 7.89
CA GLY A 378 15.64 17.30 7.22
C GLY A 378 15.44 18.65 7.91
N GLY A 379 14.87 18.70 9.13
CA GLY A 379 14.50 19.95 9.79
C GLY A 379 13.40 20.69 9.02
N SER A 380 13.37 22.03 9.07
CA SER A 380 12.44 22.83 8.26
C SER A 380 13.01 23.01 6.84
N THR A 381 12.49 22.26 5.87
CA THR A 381 13.06 22.23 4.51
C THR A 381 12.58 23.38 3.63
N GLY A 382 11.47 24.04 3.98
CA GLY A 382 10.85 25.09 3.17
C GLY A 382 10.20 24.58 1.88
N ARG A 383 10.18 23.27 1.64
CA ARG A 383 9.48 22.65 0.51
C ARG A 383 7.98 22.90 0.63
N ILE A 384 7.34 23.23 -0.49
CA ILE A 384 5.89 23.48 -0.54
C ILE A 384 5.07 22.23 -0.17
N THR A 385 5.67 21.04 -0.24
CA THR A 385 5.07 19.78 0.14
C THR A 385 5.28 19.45 1.62
N GLU A 386 5.93 20.30 2.42
CA GLU A 386 5.81 20.21 3.88
C GLU A 386 4.41 20.61 4.32
N TYR A 387 3.80 19.85 5.22
CA TYR A 387 2.49 20.21 5.75
C TYR A 387 2.50 21.51 6.58
N ASP A 388 1.35 22.17 6.61
CA ASP A 388 1.10 23.38 7.38
C ASP A 388 0.65 23.03 8.80
N GLY A 389 1.15 23.79 9.77
CA GLY A 389 0.86 23.59 11.19
C GLY A 389 2.07 23.19 12.02
N VAL A 390 1.79 22.79 13.26
CA VAL A 390 2.81 22.46 14.27
C VAL A 390 3.53 21.17 13.88
N LYS A 391 4.86 21.26 13.76
CA LYS A 391 5.77 20.17 13.37
C LYS A 391 6.41 19.44 14.54
N VAL A 392 5.96 19.74 15.75
CA VAL A 392 6.46 19.21 17.01
C VAL A 392 5.39 18.31 17.62
N MET A 393 5.79 17.11 18.04
CA MET A 393 4.90 16.19 18.74
C MET A 393 4.42 16.84 20.06
N PRO A 394 3.09 16.87 20.31
CA PRO A 394 2.54 17.31 21.59
C PRO A 394 3.16 16.55 22.77
N ARG A 395 3.36 17.25 23.90
CA ARG A 395 4.01 16.67 25.09
C ARG A 395 3.21 15.51 25.69
N ASP A 396 1.88 15.60 25.62
CA ASP A 396 0.91 14.65 26.15
C ASP A 396 0.48 13.57 25.14
N TRP A 397 1.20 13.46 23.99
CA TRP A 397 0.78 12.58 22.90
C TRP A 397 0.63 11.14 23.35
N TRP A 398 1.60 10.62 24.10
CA TRP A 398 1.63 9.22 24.55
C TRP A 398 0.65 8.95 25.67
N GLU A 399 0.43 9.92 26.56
CA GLU A 399 -0.58 9.88 27.62
C GLU A 399 -1.97 9.73 27.00
N MET A 400 -2.29 10.56 26.00
CA MET A 400 -3.54 10.46 25.26
C MET A 400 -3.68 9.14 24.51
N PHE A 401 -2.59 8.66 23.88
CA PHE A 401 -2.58 7.38 23.18
C PHE A 401 -2.95 6.24 24.14
N TRP A 402 -2.29 6.16 25.29
CA TRP A 402 -2.55 5.09 26.27
C TRP A 402 -3.96 5.16 26.84
N ALA A 403 -4.45 6.36 27.17
CA ALA A 403 -5.83 6.54 27.64
C ALA A 403 -6.85 6.05 26.60
N ARG A 404 -6.60 6.31 25.31
CA ARG A 404 -7.49 5.87 24.24
C ARG A 404 -7.37 4.37 23.99
N TYR A 405 -6.16 3.84 23.93
CA TYR A 405 -5.91 2.40 23.75
C TYR A 405 -6.62 1.59 24.83
N GLU A 406 -6.55 2.02 26.09
CA GLU A 406 -7.23 1.37 27.20
C GLU A 406 -8.76 1.46 27.06
N LEU A 407 -9.29 2.62 26.68
CA LEU A 407 -10.72 2.80 26.43
C LEU A 407 -11.24 1.87 25.32
N ASP A 408 -10.49 1.74 24.23
CA ASP A 408 -10.90 0.98 23.05
C ASP A 408 -10.74 -0.53 23.21
N THR A 409 -9.69 -0.96 23.92
CA THR A 409 -9.34 -2.39 24.02
C THR A 409 -9.71 -3.01 25.38
N GLY A 410 -9.97 -2.19 26.40
CA GLY A 410 -10.06 -2.63 27.78
C GLY A 410 -8.73 -3.09 28.39
N VAL A 411 -7.61 -2.93 27.68
CA VAL A 411 -6.28 -3.35 28.12
C VAL A 411 -5.51 -2.14 28.65
N THR A 412 -5.14 -2.19 29.93
CA THR A 412 -4.37 -1.11 30.56
C THR A 412 -2.98 -0.97 29.96
N ARG A 413 -2.37 0.23 30.07
CA ARG A 413 -0.98 0.47 29.65
C ARG A 413 0.00 -0.55 30.24
N ASP A 414 -0.11 -0.83 31.53
CA ASP A 414 0.79 -1.77 32.21
C ASP A 414 0.63 -3.19 31.68
N GLU A 415 -0.61 -3.63 31.42
CA GLU A 415 -0.86 -4.92 30.81
C GLU A 415 -0.32 -4.99 29.38
N ALA A 416 -0.55 -3.96 28.57
CA ALA A 416 -0.02 -3.89 27.21
C ALA A 416 1.52 -3.92 27.19
N LEU A 417 2.17 -3.17 28.09
CA LEU A 417 3.63 -3.19 28.24
C LEU A 417 4.14 -4.53 28.76
N ARG A 418 3.43 -5.21 29.67
CA ARG A 418 3.78 -6.57 30.11
C ARG A 418 3.69 -7.57 28.96
N ARG A 419 2.64 -7.49 28.13
CA ARG A 419 2.52 -8.31 26.92
C ARG A 419 3.65 -8.02 25.95
N LEU A 420 3.96 -6.74 25.72
CA LEU A 420 5.07 -6.33 24.88
C LEU A 420 6.42 -6.84 25.42
N ILE A 421 6.67 -6.75 26.73
CA ILE A 421 7.90 -7.27 27.37
C ILE A 421 7.95 -8.79 27.34
N THR A 422 6.81 -9.47 27.47
CA THR A 422 6.74 -10.93 27.32
C THR A 422 7.10 -11.32 25.89
N LEU A 423 6.55 -10.57 24.94
CA LEU A 423 6.75 -10.75 23.50
C LEU A 423 8.16 -10.37 23.03
N LEU A 424 8.77 -9.35 23.64
CA LEU A 424 10.01 -8.73 23.20
C LEU A 424 11.13 -8.87 24.23
N GLY A 425 10.96 -9.60 25.33
CA GLY A 425 11.94 -9.64 26.41
C GLY A 425 12.12 -8.31 27.18
N LYS A 426 12.72 -8.41 28.37
CA LYS A 426 12.94 -7.27 29.31
C LYS A 426 13.98 -6.26 28.87
N GLU A 427 14.69 -6.48 27.76
CA GLU A 427 15.78 -5.61 27.30
C GLU A 427 15.49 -5.08 25.87
N TYR A 428 14.22 -5.08 25.48
CA TYR A 428 13.78 -4.71 24.15
C TYR A 428 14.17 -3.28 23.75
N TRP A 429 14.40 -2.38 24.70
CA TRP A 429 14.87 -1.01 24.39
C TRP A 429 16.40 -0.93 24.18
N LYS A 430 17.18 -1.89 24.69
CA LYS A 430 18.65 -1.95 24.51
C LYS A 430 19.06 -2.73 23.26
N ARG A 431 18.14 -3.50 22.69
CA ARG A 431 18.33 -4.22 21.44
C ARG A 431 17.44 -3.56 20.38
N PRO A 432 17.85 -3.46 19.12
CA PRO A 432 16.91 -3.08 18.07
C PRO A 432 15.78 -4.12 18.07
N VAL A 433 14.58 -3.73 18.53
CA VAL A 433 13.37 -4.50 18.27
C VAL A 433 13.11 -4.36 16.79
N CYS A 434 13.68 -5.29 16.05
CA CYS A 434 13.28 -5.56 14.70
C CYS A 434 12.39 -6.79 14.74
N GLU A 435 11.57 -6.92 13.72
CA GLU A 435 10.64 -8.03 13.54
C GLU A 435 11.26 -9.42 13.80
N LEU A 436 12.54 -9.60 13.42
CA LEU A 436 13.34 -10.79 13.69
C LEU A 436 13.33 -11.21 15.17
N TYR A 437 13.43 -10.24 16.07
CA TYR A 437 13.45 -10.47 17.51
C TYR A 437 12.06 -10.86 18.03
N VAL A 438 11.01 -10.20 17.54
CA VAL A 438 9.61 -10.46 17.88
C VAL A 438 9.20 -11.89 17.48
N ARG A 439 9.57 -12.28 16.26
CA ARG A 439 9.32 -13.63 15.72
C ARG A 439 9.93 -14.74 16.57
N ASP A 440 11.21 -14.61 16.90
CA ASP A 440 11.95 -15.67 17.58
C ASP A 440 11.39 -15.90 18.99
N LEU A 441 10.82 -14.85 19.59
CA LEU A 441 10.09 -14.93 20.86
C LEU A 441 8.70 -15.57 20.70
N LEU A 442 7.94 -15.24 19.65
CA LEU A 442 6.65 -15.89 19.34
C LEU A 442 6.77 -17.39 19.07
N ARG A 443 7.90 -17.86 18.52
CA ARG A 443 8.15 -19.30 18.33
C ARG A 443 8.43 -20.06 19.62
N GLN A 444 8.96 -19.37 20.64
CA GLN A 444 9.34 -19.96 21.92
C GLN A 444 8.22 -19.87 22.96
N ALA A 445 7.20 -19.07 22.70
CA ALA A 445 6.01 -19.00 23.55
C ALA A 445 5.25 -20.34 23.51
N PRO A 446 4.90 -20.92 24.67
CA PRO A 446 4.01 -22.08 24.69
C PRO A 446 2.68 -21.71 24.04
N LYS A 447 2.21 -22.54 23.12
CA LYS A 447 0.86 -22.37 22.55
C LYS A 447 -0.17 -22.55 23.67
N PRO A 448 -1.26 -21.77 23.66
CA PRO A 448 -2.35 -21.94 24.63
C PRO A 448 -2.96 -23.33 24.59
#